data_AF-A0A832W5B5-F1
#
_entry.id   AF-A0A832W5B5-F1
#
_cell.length_a   1.000
_cell.length_b   1.000
_cell.length_c   1.000
_cell.angle_alpha   90.00
_cell.angle_beta   90.00
_cell.angle_gamma   90.00
#
_symmetry.space_group_name_H-M   'P 1'
#
loop_
_entity.id
_entity.type
_entity.pdbx_description
1 polymer ?
#
loop_
_entity_poly.entity_id
_entity_poly.type
_entity_poly.pdbx_seq_one_letter_code
_entity_poly.pdbx_strand_id
1 'polypeptide(L)' 'RQGDGIARIEGFVVFVPNTSVGDEVQIKVERVLPKFAFASVVE' A
#
# COMPACT_ATOMS: atom_id res chain seq x y z
N ARG A 1 15.85 -3.96 6.30
CA ARG A 1 15.42 -3.98 4.88
C ARG A 1 13.92 -3.67 4.91
N GLN A 2 13.55 -2.39 4.81
CA GLN A 2 12.14 -1.99 4.72
C GLN A 2 11.71 -2.23 3.27
N GLY A 3 11.00 -3.33 3.05
CA GLY A 3 10.52 -3.79 1.75
C GLY A 3 9.01 -3.62 1.65
N ASP A 4 8.50 -2.47 2.10
CA ASP A 4 7.08 -2.18 1.96
C ASP A 4 6.79 -1.94 0.48
N GLY A 5 5.78 -2.63 -0.05
CA GLY A 5 5.32 -2.38 -1.41
C GLY A 5 4.71 -0.98 -1.49
N ILE A 6 4.97 -0.31 -2.61
CA ILE A 6 4.46 1.03 -2.86
C ILE A 6 3.40 0.93 -3.95
N ALA A 7 2.15 1.11 -3.54
CA ALA A 7 1.04 1.30 -4.47
C ALA A 7 0.86 2.79 -4.75
N ARG A 8 0.62 3.13 -6.02
CA ARG A 8 0.34 4.52 -6.43
C ARG A 8 -1.03 4.57 -7.07
N ILE A 9 -1.98 5.18 -6.37
CA ILE A 9 -3.39 5.27 -6.79
C ILE A 9 -3.64 6.74 -7.15
N GLU A 10 -3.89 7.03 -8.43
CA GLU A 10 -4.12 8.40 -8.93
C GLU A 10 -3.03 9.42 -8.51
N GLY A 11 -1.78 8.96 -8.38
CA GLY A 11 -0.66 9.78 -7.94
C GLY A 11 -0.50 9.90 -6.42
N PHE A 12 -1.44 9.39 -5.63
CA PHE A 12 -1.33 9.27 -4.18
C PHE A 12 -0.57 8.01 -3.78
N VAL A 13 0.34 8.14 -2.81
CA VAL A 13 1.23 7.05 -2.38
C VAL A 13 0.59 6.27 -1.23
N VAL A 14 0.49 4.96 -1.39
CA VAL A 14 -0.02 4.04 -0.37
C VAL A 14 1.04 2.97 -0.10
N PHE A 15 1.44 2.84 1.15
CA PHE A 15 2.37 1.82 1.60
C PHE A 15 1.60 0.56 1.99
N VAL A 16 1.97 -0.56 1.37
CA VAL A 16 1.36 -1.87 1.58
C VAL A 16 2.47 -2.88 1.91
N PRO A 17 2.70 -3.23 3.18
CA PRO A 17 3.72 -4.21 3.55
C PRO A 17 3.33 -5.61 3.06
N ASN A 18 4.33 -6.49 2.94
CA ASN A 18 4.18 -7.89 2.50
C ASN A 18 3.62 -8.06 1.07
N THR A 19 3.92 -7.12 0.18
CA THR A 19 3.58 -7.22 -1.25
C THR A 19 4.82 -7.16 -2.13
N SER A 20 4.72 -7.74 -3.32
CA SER A 20 5.75 -7.74 -4.34
C SER A 20 5.30 -6.95 -5.58
N VAL A 21 6.28 -6.54 -6.40
CA VAL A 21 5.98 -5.87 -7.68
C VAL A 21 5.24 -6.84 -8.60
N GLY A 22 4.05 -6.44 -9.03
CA GLY A 22 3.19 -7.24 -9.91
C GLY A 22 2.06 -7.98 -9.21
N ASP A 23 1.98 -7.91 -7.88
CA ASP A 23 0.87 -8.52 -7.13
C ASP A 23 -0.44 -7.73 -7.34
N GLU A 24 -1.51 -8.44 -7.70
CA GLU A 24 -2.88 -7.94 -7.68
C GLU A 24 -3.59 -8.48 -6.43
N VAL A 25 -3.71 -7.63 -5.41
CA VAL A 25 -4.32 -7.99 -4.12
C VAL A 25 -5.37 -6.97 -3.71
N GLN A 26 -6.36 -7.40 -2.94
CA GLN A 26 -7.26 -6.48 -2.27
C GLN A 26 -6.57 -5.90 -1.04
N ILE A 27 -6.71 -4.59 -0.83
CA ILE A 27 -6.10 -3.89 0.30
C ILE A 27 -7.15 -3.15 1.09
N LYS A 28 -6.96 -3.09 2.41
CA LYS A 28 -7.74 -2.26 3.31
C LYS A 28 -6.90 -1.10 3.80
N VAL A 29 -7.37 0.11 3.52
CA VAL A 29 -6.71 1.33 4.03
C VAL A 29 -6.95 1.45 5.52
N GLU A 30 -5.86 1.46 6.29
CA GLU A 30 -5.93 1.55 7.76
C GLU A 30 -5.84 2.99 8.24
N ARG A 31 -4.96 3.79 7.62
CA ARG A 31 -4.69 5.17 8.00
C ARG A 31 -4.34 6.01 6.79
N VAL A 32 -4.97 7.17 6.67
CA VAL A 32 -4.64 8.18 5.67
C VAL A 32 -3.94 9.34 6.36
N LEU A 33 -2.77 9.73 5.86
CA LEU A 33 -2.01 10.89 6.30
C LEU A 33 -1.98 11.93 5.16
N PRO A 34 -1.60 13.20 5.44
CA PRO A 34 -1.65 14.26 4.44
C PRO A 34 -0.82 14.02 3.17
N LYS A 35 0.21 13.16 3.23
CA LYS A 35 1.12 12.88 2.10
C LYS A 35 1.05 11.46 1.56
N PHE A 36 0.52 10.52 2.33
CA PHE A 36 0.48 9.09 1.99
C PHE A 36 -0.51 8.35 2.89
N ALA A 37 -0.83 7.10 2.54
CA ALA A 37 -1.62 6.22 3.39
C ALA A 37 -0.87 4.92 3.70
N PHE A 38 -1.30 4.24 4.76
CA PHE A 38 -0.95 2.86 5.06
C PHE A 38 -2.16 1.98 4.81
N ALA A 39 -1.92 0.84 4.18
CA ALA A 39 -2.92 -0.20 3.97
C ALA A 39 -2.31 -1.58 4.24
N SER A 40 -3.15 -2.55 4.55
CA SER A 40 -2.79 -3.95 4.72
C SER A 40 -3.52 -4.80 3.68
N VAL A 41 -2.90 -5.91 3.27
CA VAL A 41 -3.52 -6.88 2.35
C VAL A 41 -4.66 -7.59 3.07
N VAL A 42 -5.81 -7.71 2.39
CA VAL A 42 -6.95 -8.52 2.81
C VAL A 42 -7.16 -9.63 1.79
N GLU A 43 -7.54 -10.83 2.25
CA GLU A 43 -7.96 -11.94 1.39
C GLU A 43 -9.28 -11.63 0.67
#